data_AF-A0A7J5QTM3-F1
#
_entry.id   AF-A0A7J5QTM3-F1
#
_cell.length_a   1.000
_cell.length_b   1.000
_cell.length_c   1.000
_cell.angle_alpha   90.00
_cell.angle_beta   90.00
_cell.angle_gamma   90.00
#
_symmetry.space_group_name_H-M   'P 1'
#
loop_
_entity.id
_entity.type
_entity.pdbx_description
1 polymer ?
#
loop_
_entity_poly.entity_id
_entity_poly.type
_entity_poly.pdbx_seq_one_letter_code
_entity_poly.pdbx_strand_id
1 'polypeptide(L)' 'MNDMNLMDELMKIPADATAATVQGIEMLLIDKNKAESLLESDPNDNAIHECLLSNGRFLFQSDNANLVALYKVTRASE' A
#
# COMPACT_ATOMS: atom_id res chain seq x y z
N MET A 1 -23.64 -1.84 -8.15
CA MET A 1 -22.49 -2.66 -7.76
C MET A 1 -21.60 -1.73 -6.99
N ASN A 2 -21.20 -2.07 -5.76
CA ASN A 2 -20.29 -1.23 -5.01
C ASN A 2 -18.92 -1.34 -5.68
N ASP A 3 -18.64 -0.45 -6.63
CA ASP A 3 -17.29 -0.11 -7.07
C ASP A 3 -16.56 0.50 -5.87
N MET A 4 -16.24 -0.32 -4.88
CA MET A 4 -15.35 0.05 -3.79
C MET A 4 -13.98 0.21 -4.41
N ASN A 5 -13.69 1.45 -4.80
CA ASN A 5 -12.38 1.87 -5.26
C ASN A 5 -11.34 1.46 -4.20
N LEU A 6 -10.17 0.99 -4.65
CA LEU A 6 -9.04 0.60 -3.81
C LEU A 6 -8.80 1.57 -2.64
N MET A 7 -8.94 2.87 -2.91
CA MET A 7 -8.78 3.94 -1.92
C MET A 7 -9.79 3.87 -0.77
N ASP A 8 -11.05 3.51 -1.01
CA ASP A 8 -12.07 3.38 0.04
C ASP A 8 -11.73 2.23 1.00
N GLU A 9 -11.29 1.10 0.43
CA GLU A 9 -10.83 -0.05 1.21
C GLU A 9 -9.57 0.30 2.02
N LEU A 10 -8.62 1.01 1.43
CA LEU A 10 -7.42 1.48 2.14
C LEU A 10 -7.78 2.44 3.27
N MET A 11 -8.74 3.36 3.09
CA MET A 11 -9.18 4.29 4.13
C MET A 11 -9.88 3.60 5.31
N LYS A 12 -10.50 2.43 5.08
CA LYS A 12 -11.10 1.61 6.16
C LYS A 12 -10.06 0.93 7.05
N ILE A 13 -8.82 0.77 6.58
CA ILE A 13 -7.75 0.14 7.36
C ILE A 13 -7.38 1.08 8.53
N PRO A 14 -7.40 0.60 9.79
CA PRO A 14 -6.96 1.44 10.90
C PRO A 14 -5.47 1.81 10.79
N ALA A 15 -5.10 2.98 11.30
CA ALA A 15 -3.71 3.44 11.32
C ALA A 15 -2.78 2.50 12.10
N ASP A 16 -3.31 1.82 13.12
CA ASP A 16 -2.60 0.81 13.91
C ASP A 16 -2.72 -0.62 13.36
N ALA A 17 -3.40 -0.80 12.21
CA ALA A 17 -3.52 -2.13 11.60
C ALA A 17 -2.15 -2.68 11.21
N THR A 18 -1.82 -3.86 11.74
CA THR A 18 -0.63 -4.62 11.39
C THR A 18 -0.89 -5.65 10.27
N ALA A 19 -2.16 -5.98 10.02
CA ALA A 19 -2.59 -6.86 8.95
C ALA A 19 -3.93 -6.35 8.39
N ALA A 20 -4.10 -6.48 7.08
CA ALA A 20 -5.32 -6.15 6.37
C ALA A 20 -5.36 -6.94 5.06
N THR A 21 -6.54 -7.13 4.49
CA THR A 21 -6.71 -7.75 3.18
C THR A 21 -7.53 -6.81 2.32
N VAL A 22 -6.99 -6.43 1.16
CA VAL A 22 -7.65 -5.50 0.22
C VAL A 22 -7.74 -6.18 -1.13
N GLN A 23 -8.95 -6.30 -1.67
CA GLN A 23 -9.22 -7.01 -2.94
C GLN A 23 -8.63 -8.44 -2.99
N GLY A 24 -8.50 -9.10 -1.84
CA GLY A 24 -7.91 -10.44 -1.73
C GLY A 24 -6.38 -10.46 -1.61
N ILE A 25 -5.71 -9.31 -1.63
CA ILE A 25 -4.26 -9.18 -1.42
C ILE A 25 -3.99 -8.83 0.05
N GLU A 26 -3.13 -9.62 0.68
CA GLU A 26 -2.69 -9.36 2.05
C GLU A 26 -1.72 -8.17 2.09
N MET A 27 -1.99 -7.25 3.01
CA MET A 27 -1.15 -6.11 3.32
C MET A 27 0.06 -6.57 4.13
N LEU A 28 1.26 -6.21 3.67
CA LEU A 28 2.51 -6.46 4.37
C LEU A 28 3.05 -5.16 4.99
N LEU A 29 3.58 -5.25 6.21
CA LEU A 29 4.24 -4.12 6.84
C LEU A 29 5.68 -4.03 6.34
N ILE A 30 6.09 -2.82 5.97
CA ILE A 30 7.45 -2.53 5.53
C ILE A 30 7.96 -1.27 6.22
N ASP A 31 9.27 -1.19 6.44
CA ASP A 31 9.91 0.02 6.92
C ASP A 31 10.07 1.06 5.81
N LYS A 32 10.33 2.30 6.21
CA LYS A 32 10.60 3.41 5.29
C LYS A 32 11.71 3.07 4.29
N ASN A 33 12.81 2.46 4.74
CA ASN A 33 13.92 2.07 3.86
C ASN A 33 13.47 1.12 2.75
N LYS A 34 12.63 0.14 3.10
CA LYS A 34 12.12 -0.84 2.14
C LYS A 34 11.16 -0.20 1.15
N ALA A 35 10.33 0.73 1.62
CA ALA A 35 9.45 1.52 0.77
C ALA A 35 10.24 2.38 -0.22
N GLU A 36 11.30 3.06 0.24
CA GLU A 36 12.19 3.85 -0.61
C GLU A 36 12.89 2.95 -1.64
N SER A 37 13.44 1.80 -1.24
CA SER A 37 14.04 0.86 -2.20
C SER A 37 13.07 0.31 -3.25
N LEU A 38 11.78 0.15 -2.91
CA LEU A 38 10.75 -0.26 -3.87
C LEU A 38 10.47 0.84 -4.89
N LEU A 39 10.37 2.09 -4.44
CA LEU A 39 10.18 3.25 -5.32
C LEU A 39 11.42 3.51 -6.20
N GLU A 40 12.62 3.36 -5.64
CA GLU A 40 13.87 3.46 -6.40
C GLU A 40 14.02 2.35 -7.45
N SER A 41 13.46 1.16 -7.19
CA SER A 41 13.43 0.07 -8.17
C SER A 41 12.47 0.33 -9.33
N ASP A 42 11.50 1.22 -9.17
CA ASP A 42 10.52 1.61 -10.19
C ASP A 42 10.43 3.14 -10.33
N PRO A 43 11.49 3.78 -10.86
CA PRO A 43 11.57 5.24 -10.96
C PRO A 43 10.55 5.84 -11.95
N ASN A 44 9.90 4.99 -12.75
CA ASN A 44 8.88 5.40 -13.71
C ASN A 44 7.45 5.26 -13.18
N ASP A 45 7.27 4.80 -11.93
CA ASP A 45 5.95 4.61 -11.31
C ASP A 45 5.01 3.76 -12.20
N ASN A 46 5.56 2.71 -12.82
CA ASN A 46 4.82 1.84 -13.74
C ASN A 46 4.13 0.67 -13.01
N ALA A 47 4.76 0.18 -11.96
CA ALA A 47 4.34 -0.98 -11.20
C ALA A 47 4.06 -0.63 -9.74
N ILE A 48 4.92 0.16 -9.09
CA ILE A 48 4.82 0.48 -7.66
C ILE A 48 4.31 1.90 -7.48
N HIS A 49 3.10 2.01 -6.94
CA HIS A 49 2.48 3.30 -6.65
C HIS A 49 2.50 3.62 -5.16
N GLU A 50 2.80 4.87 -4.85
CA GLU A 50 2.70 5.40 -3.50
C GLU A 50 1.34 6.07 -3.26
N CYS A 51 0.75 5.79 -2.10
CA CYS A 51 -0.48 6.43 -1.64
C CYS A 51 -0.34 6.89 -0.19
N LEU A 52 -0.42 8.21 0.02
CA LEU A 52 -0.44 8.81 1.33
C LEU A 52 -1.89 9.12 1.74
N LEU A 53 -2.35 8.48 2.81
CA LEU A 53 -3.70 8.60 3.33
C LEU A 53 -3.68 9.09 4.78
N SER A 54 -4.82 9.52 5.30
CA SER A 54 -4.95 9.98 6.70
C SER A 54 -4.59 8.90 7.73
N ASN A 55 -4.76 7.62 7.37
CA ASN A 55 -4.44 6.46 8.20
C ASN A 55 -3.00 5.93 8.00
N GLY A 56 -2.21 6.53 7.11
CA GLY A 56 -0.80 6.15 6.93
C GLY A 56 -0.31 6.21 5.49
N ARG A 57 0.92 5.75 5.30
CA ARG A 57 1.56 5.64 3.97
C ARG A 57 1.46 4.20 3.50
N PHE A 58 0.95 4.01 2.30
CA PHE A 58 0.78 2.72 1.65
C PHE A 58 1.52 2.74 0.33
N LEU A 59 2.12 1.61 -0.03
CA LEU A 59 2.64 1.36 -1.36
C LEU A 59 1.89 0.16 -1.92
N PHE A 60 1.52 0.18 -3.18
CA PHE A 60 0.88 -0.97 -3.80
C PHE A 60 1.44 -1.23 -5.18
N GLN A 61 1.55 -2.50 -5.53
CA GLN A 61 1.94 -2.93 -6.86
C GLN A 61 0.69 -3.18 -7.70
N SER A 62 0.66 -2.59 -8.89
CA SER A 62 -0.38 -2.83 -9.89
C SER A 62 0.23 -3.53 -11.10
N ASP A 63 -0.41 -4.60 -11.56
CA ASP A 63 -0.11 -5.23 -12.84
C ASP A 63 -1.37 -5.18 -13.72
N ASN A 64 -1.28 -4.45 -14.84
CA ASN A 64 -2.36 -4.33 -15.81
C ASN A 64 -3.73 -3.98 -15.16
N ALA A 65 -3.73 -2.97 -14.28
CA ALA A 65 -4.87 -2.49 -13.48
C ALA A 65 -5.37 -3.44 -12.36
N ASN A 66 -4.64 -4.51 -12.04
CA ASN A 66 -4.94 -5.40 -10.92
C ASN A 66 -3.95 -5.17 -9.77
N LEU A 67 -4.46 -5.09 -8.55
CA LEU A 67 -3.63 -5.06 -7.36
C LEU A 67 -2.92 -6.42 -7.20
N VAL A 68 -1.59 -6.41 -7.19
CA VAL A 68 -0.77 -7.62 -7.02
C VAL A 68 -0.16 -7.69 -5.63
N ALA A 69 0.25 -6.54 -5.09
CA ALA A 69 0.84 -6.46 -3.75
C ALA A 69 0.41 -5.19 -3.04
N LEU A 70 0.26 -5.27 -1.72
CA LEU A 70 -0.06 -4.13 -0.88
C LEU A 70 0.91 -4.08 0.30
N TYR A 71 1.47 -2.90 0.53
CA TYR A 71 2.41 -2.62 1.59
C TYR A 71 1.97 -1.42 2.39
N LYS A 72 2.15 -1.48 3.71
CA LYS A 72 1.95 -0.35 4.61
C LYS A 72 3.27 0.01 5.25
N VAL A 73 3.64 1.28 5.15
CA VAL A 73 4.86 1.79 5.74
C VAL A 73 4.61 2.00 7.22
N THR A 74 5.20 1.16 8.05
CA THR A 74 5.23 1.39 9.49
C THR A 74 6.28 2.44 9.79
N ARG A 75 5.93 3.39 10.65
CA ARG A 75 6.96 4.09 11.40
C ARG A 75 7.46 3.06 12.40
N ALA A 76 8.59 2.42 12.14
CA ALA A 76 9.35 1.83 13.23
C ALA A 76 9.56 2.97 14.24
N SER A 77 8.91 2.84 15.39
CA SER A 77 8.90 3.83 16.46
C SER A 77 10.32 4.30 16.72
N GLU A 78 10.55 5.62 16.65
CA GLU A 78 11.77 6.24 17.22
C GLU A 78 11.89 5.93 18.71
#